data_AF-A0A519W5Q3-F1
#
_entry.id   AF-A0A519W5Q3-F1
#
_cell.length_a   1.000
_cell.length_b   1.000
_cell.length_c   1.000
_cell.angle_alpha   90.00
_cell.angle_beta   90.00
_cell.angle_gamma   90.00
#
_symmetry.space_group_name_H-M   'P 1'
#
loop_
_entity.id
_entity.type
_entity.pdbx_description
1 polymer ?
#
loop_
_entity_poly.entity_id
_entity_poly.type
_entity_poly.pdbx_seq_one_letter_code
_entity_poly.pdbx_strand_id
1 'polypeptide(L)'
;SQANMGKEGNVQPAFDRQKDIYTAMFAQLEQANQLLKEGTPIVATSDPVFQGDVSKWRRFCNSLYLRLLLRVSAKSEVSTSVIAKIKQIVDTNPAEYPIMQDNTHTAKILWNGTNSSTAVYSSPFMVNIRAADFRGIPICDFFLSKLVSWGDPRMNGSLGTGNVNRFCIDQAPNGGFVGVPSGYAPGSGVTVLSHFNSDADSNKPTLQTDRFTGIIMNTAEVDFILAEAAAKGWISGPTEKYYYKGMVDAINYWLPNYISTPTDSRFIDYITAADLEWDPTLPLDNTTLGNTSQLEMIHIQKYYALFLVDMQQWFEFRRTGHPILPKGPGLVNNQKMPARLNYPLVTQSTNPTSYSNAIAIQGPDDINTLMWWQKP
;
A
#
# COMPACT_ATOMS: atom_id res chain seq x y z
N SER A 1 18.29 13.66 -9.58
CA SER A 1 19.66 14.18 -9.43
C SER A 1 19.67 15.69 -9.59
N GLN A 2 18.99 16.23 -10.62
CA GLN A 2 18.99 17.66 -10.95
C GLN A 2 17.75 18.46 -10.51
N ALA A 3 16.77 17.81 -9.88
CA ALA A 3 15.55 18.46 -9.43
C ALA A 3 15.84 19.57 -8.39
N ASN A 4 15.03 20.63 -8.39
CA ASN A 4 15.13 21.79 -7.48
C ASN A 4 16.42 22.63 -7.58
N MET A 5 17.20 22.49 -8.66
CA MET A 5 18.40 23.30 -8.94
C MET A 5 18.12 24.59 -9.73
N GLY A 6 16.88 25.10 -9.69
CA GLY A 6 16.50 26.30 -10.44
C GLY A 6 17.28 27.56 -10.04
N LYS A 7 17.65 27.67 -8.76
CA LYS A 7 18.49 28.77 -8.25
C LYS A 7 19.94 28.72 -8.78
N GLU A 8 20.37 27.54 -9.22
CA GLU A 8 21.69 27.30 -9.83
C GLU A 8 21.64 27.46 -11.36
N GLY A 9 20.50 27.92 -11.90
CA GLY A 9 20.29 28.14 -13.33
C GLY A 9 19.76 26.91 -14.09
N ASN A 10 19.58 25.77 -13.43
CA ASN A 10 19.02 24.58 -14.08
C ASN A 10 17.48 24.62 -14.07
N VAL A 11 16.91 25.16 -15.14
CA VAL A 11 15.46 25.26 -15.35
C VAL A 11 14.88 24.11 -16.16
N GLN A 12 15.72 23.21 -16.68
CA GLN A 12 15.33 22.04 -17.47
C GLN A 12 16.05 20.79 -16.95
N PRO A 13 15.76 20.36 -15.71
CA PRO A 13 16.44 19.23 -15.11
C PRO A 13 16.20 17.95 -15.91
N ALA A 14 17.26 17.16 -16.10
CA ALA A 14 17.18 15.86 -16.77
C ALA A 14 16.30 14.88 -16.00
N PHE A 15 15.62 13.99 -16.73
CA PHE A 15 14.85 12.91 -16.14
C PHE A 15 15.78 11.72 -15.93
N ASP A 16 16.16 11.46 -14.69
CA ASP A 16 16.97 10.29 -14.35
C ASP A 16 16.24 9.00 -14.74
N ARG A 17 17.00 8.00 -15.17
CA ARG A 17 16.45 6.68 -15.46
C ARG A 17 15.97 6.04 -14.17
N GLN A 18 14.85 5.33 -14.21
CA GLN A 18 14.31 4.66 -13.03
C GLN A 18 15.32 3.73 -12.36
N LYS A 19 16.09 2.95 -13.13
CA LYS A 19 17.16 2.09 -12.58
C LYS A 19 18.12 2.90 -11.70
N ASP A 20 18.60 4.02 -12.22
CA ASP A 20 19.55 4.90 -11.53
C ASP A 20 18.91 5.53 -10.28
N ILE A 21 17.63 5.90 -10.35
CA ILE A 21 16.87 6.39 -9.19
C ILE A 21 16.80 5.31 -8.09
N TYR A 22 16.44 4.07 -8.43
CA TYR A 22 16.38 2.98 -7.44
C TYR A 22 17.76 2.69 -6.83
N THR A 23 18.81 2.62 -7.65
CA THR A 23 20.18 2.42 -7.16
C THR A 23 20.63 3.56 -6.24
N ALA A 24 20.30 4.81 -6.57
CA ALA A 24 20.59 5.95 -5.72
C ALA A 24 19.82 5.90 -4.39
N MET A 25 18.52 5.54 -4.43
CA MET A 25 17.71 5.36 -3.21
C MET A 25 18.29 4.27 -2.30
N PHE A 26 18.79 3.16 -2.85
CA PHE A 26 19.45 2.12 -2.06
C PHE A 26 20.69 2.65 -1.33
N ALA A 27 21.55 3.39 -2.03
CA ALA A 27 22.73 4.00 -1.41
C ALA A 27 22.36 5.04 -0.34
N GLN A 28 21.32 5.84 -0.59
CA GLN A 28 20.82 6.82 0.38
C GLN A 28 20.25 6.14 1.63
N LEU A 29 19.54 5.01 1.49
CA LEU A 29 19.00 4.27 2.62
C LEU A 29 20.10 3.58 3.44
N GLU A 30 21.19 3.12 2.82
CA GLU A 30 22.37 2.67 3.56
C GLU A 30 22.98 3.79 4.39
N GLN A 31 23.21 4.94 3.76
CA GLN A 31 23.76 6.11 4.46
C GLN A 31 22.83 6.57 5.59
N ALA A 32 21.52 6.64 5.34
CA ALA A 32 20.53 7.01 6.34
C ALA A 32 20.51 6.01 7.51
N ASN A 33 20.61 4.70 7.25
CA ASN A 33 20.69 3.70 8.32
C ASN A 33 21.92 3.91 9.22
N GLN A 34 23.07 4.29 8.65
CA GLN A 34 24.27 4.61 9.44
C GLN A 34 24.12 5.90 10.24
N LEU A 35 23.61 6.97 9.62
CA LEU A 35 23.37 8.24 10.32
C LEU A 35 22.36 8.09 11.46
N LEU A 36 21.26 7.36 11.23
CA LEU A 36 20.25 7.08 12.25
C LEU A 36 20.77 6.14 13.35
N LYS A 37 21.83 5.35 13.09
CA LYS A 37 22.50 4.52 14.11
C LYS A 37 23.22 5.38 15.14
N GLU A 38 23.70 6.58 14.77
CA GLU A 38 24.37 7.51 15.68
C GLU A 38 23.44 8.04 16.77
N GLY A 39 22.12 8.01 16.54
CA GLY A 39 21.12 8.35 17.55
C GLY A 39 21.00 9.86 17.84
N THR A 40 21.40 10.72 16.90
CA THR A 40 21.29 12.18 17.05
C THR A 40 19.84 12.58 17.35
N PRO A 41 19.58 13.29 18.46
CA PRO A 41 18.22 13.65 18.85
C PRO A 41 17.50 14.49 17.79
N ILE A 42 16.25 14.14 17.52
CA ILE A 42 15.33 14.90 16.67
C ILE A 42 14.37 15.67 17.58
N VAL A 43 14.11 16.95 17.27
CA VAL A 43 13.14 17.76 18.01
C VAL A 43 11.73 17.18 17.78
N ALA A 44 11.12 16.63 18.84
CA ALA A 44 9.86 15.90 18.76
C ALA A 44 8.71 16.70 18.10
N THR A 45 8.63 18.01 18.37
CA THR A 45 7.59 18.89 17.79
C THR A 45 7.79 19.15 16.30
N SER A 46 8.98 18.87 15.76
CA SER A 46 9.31 19.00 14.33
C SER A 46 9.12 17.69 13.55
N ASP A 47 8.78 16.59 14.23
CA ASP A 47 8.56 15.28 13.62
C ASP A 47 7.11 14.79 13.83
N PRO A 48 6.23 14.94 12.82
CA PRO A 48 4.85 14.50 12.93
C PRO A 48 4.66 12.98 12.78
N VAL A 49 5.71 12.23 12.44
CA VAL A 49 5.63 10.79 12.14
C VAL A 49 5.96 9.96 13.38
N PHE A 50 7.13 10.20 13.96
CA PHE A 50 7.64 9.41 15.09
C PHE A 50 7.95 10.23 16.34
N GLN A 51 7.59 11.52 16.35
CA GLN A 51 7.76 12.42 17.49
C GLN A 51 9.20 12.43 18.04
N GLY A 52 10.18 12.35 17.12
CA GLY A 52 11.60 12.39 17.43
C GLY A 52 12.23 11.04 17.77
N ASP A 53 11.48 9.93 17.70
CA ASP A 53 12.02 8.59 17.94
C ASP A 53 12.89 8.12 16.77
N VAL A 54 14.20 8.32 16.90
CA VAL A 54 15.21 7.94 15.91
C VAL A 54 15.22 6.43 15.64
N SER A 55 14.88 5.60 16.64
CA SER A 55 14.84 4.15 16.48
C SER A 55 13.74 3.74 15.49
N LYS A 56 12.59 4.43 15.54
CA LYS A 56 11.48 4.20 14.60
C LYS A 56 11.80 4.71 13.20
N TRP A 57 12.48 5.85 13.07
CA TRP A 57 13.03 6.30 11.79
C TRP A 57 13.98 5.28 11.17
N ARG A 58 14.89 4.70 11.96
CA ARG A 58 15.81 3.67 11.49
C ARG A 58 15.08 2.39 11.05
N ARG A 59 14.05 1.97 11.79
CA ARG A 59 13.17 0.86 11.41
C ARG A 59 12.42 1.12 10.12
N PHE A 60 11.89 2.33 9.95
CA PHE A 60 11.22 2.73 8.72
C PHE A 60 12.19 2.76 7.53
N CYS A 61 13.39 3.30 7.69
CA CYS A 61 14.44 3.31 6.67
C CYS A 61 14.69 1.90 6.10
N ASN A 62 14.96 0.92 6.97
CA ASN A 62 15.25 -0.44 6.53
C ASN A 62 14.01 -1.18 5.99
N SER A 63 12.82 -0.85 6.48
CA SER A 63 11.55 -1.40 5.97
C SER A 63 11.23 -0.87 4.57
N LEU A 64 11.43 0.43 4.34
CA LEU A 64 11.32 1.05 3.03
C LEU A 64 12.36 0.46 2.06
N TYR A 65 13.56 0.16 2.56
CA TYR A 65 14.58 -0.53 1.76
C TYR A 65 14.07 -1.89 1.28
N LEU A 66 13.49 -2.71 2.17
CA LEU A 66 12.85 -3.97 1.78
C LEU A 66 11.74 -3.79 0.73
N ARG A 67 10.86 -2.79 0.88
CA ARG A 67 9.81 -2.47 -0.11
C ARG A 67 10.41 -2.21 -1.50
N LEU A 68 11.48 -1.40 -1.57
CA LEU A 68 12.10 -1.02 -2.83
C LEU A 68 12.93 -2.14 -3.45
N LEU A 69 13.64 -2.95 -2.65
CA LEU A 69 14.34 -4.15 -3.11
C LEU A 69 13.37 -5.16 -3.73
N LEU A 70 12.26 -5.42 -3.03
CA LEU A 70 11.22 -6.31 -3.54
C LEU A 70 10.61 -5.78 -4.84
N ARG A 71 10.45 -4.45 -4.96
CA ARG A 71 9.89 -3.78 -6.15
C ARG A 71 10.59 -4.14 -7.44
N VAL A 72 11.93 -4.20 -7.39
CA VAL A 72 12.80 -4.37 -8.56
C VAL A 72 13.30 -5.81 -8.72
N SER A 73 12.94 -6.71 -7.80
CA SER A 73 13.47 -8.08 -7.72
C SER A 73 13.25 -8.94 -8.97
N ALA A 74 12.25 -8.64 -9.79
CA ALA A 74 11.98 -9.35 -11.05
C ALA A 74 12.93 -8.95 -12.19
N LYS A 75 13.77 -7.92 -12.02
CA LYS A 75 14.69 -7.44 -13.06
C LYS A 75 15.99 -8.22 -13.00
N SER A 76 16.27 -8.99 -14.04
CA SER A 76 17.45 -9.88 -14.12
C SER A 76 18.75 -9.16 -13.77
N GLU A 77 18.94 -7.94 -14.28
CA GLU A 77 20.13 -7.12 -14.06
C GLU A 77 20.39 -6.67 -12.61
N VAL A 78 19.40 -6.77 -11.71
CA VAL A 78 19.56 -6.45 -10.27
C VAL A 78 19.11 -7.57 -9.34
N SER A 79 18.38 -8.57 -9.84
CA SER A 79 17.75 -9.63 -9.03
C SER A 79 18.70 -10.30 -8.02
N THR A 80 19.90 -10.70 -8.44
CA THR A 80 20.89 -11.34 -7.57
C THR A 80 21.30 -10.45 -6.40
N SER A 81 21.63 -9.17 -6.65
CA SER A 81 22.10 -8.26 -5.60
C SER A 81 20.97 -7.87 -4.66
N VAL A 82 19.75 -7.67 -5.16
CA VAL A 82 18.61 -7.30 -4.31
C VAL A 82 18.12 -8.46 -3.45
N ILE A 83 18.13 -9.69 -3.96
CA ILE A 83 17.81 -10.90 -3.18
C ILE A 83 18.84 -11.10 -2.07
N ALA A 84 20.14 -10.98 -2.40
CA ALA A 84 21.22 -11.05 -1.41
C ALA A 84 21.06 -9.97 -0.34
N LYS A 85 20.64 -8.76 -0.73
CA LYS A 85 20.41 -7.66 0.22
C LYS A 85 19.21 -7.90 1.14
N ILE A 86 18.10 -8.42 0.60
CA ILE A 86 16.94 -8.83 1.42
C ILE A 86 17.39 -9.87 2.45
N LYS A 87 18.12 -10.91 2.03
CA LYS A 87 18.68 -11.92 2.93
C LYS A 87 19.62 -11.32 3.98
N GLN A 88 20.44 -10.34 3.60
CA GLN A 88 21.32 -9.66 4.54
C GLN A 88 20.54 -8.91 5.62
N ILE A 89 19.51 -8.15 5.23
CA ILE A 89 18.67 -7.38 6.17
C ILE A 89 17.94 -8.30 7.14
N VAL A 90 17.43 -9.43 6.65
CA VAL A 90 16.52 -10.29 7.43
C VAL A 90 17.25 -11.39 8.21
N ASP A 91 18.15 -12.13 7.55
CA ASP A 91 18.78 -13.31 8.14
C ASP A 91 20.20 -13.03 8.66
N THR A 92 21.02 -12.34 7.87
CA THR A 92 22.47 -12.29 8.11
C THR A 92 22.85 -11.23 9.13
N ASN A 93 22.33 -10.00 8.98
CA ASN A 93 22.68 -8.84 9.78
C ASN A 93 21.45 -8.09 10.33
N PRO A 94 20.44 -8.75 10.93
CA PRO A 94 19.22 -8.08 11.37
C PRO A 94 19.43 -7.01 12.46
N ALA A 95 20.48 -7.13 13.28
CA ALA A 95 20.83 -6.12 14.27
C ALA A 95 21.34 -4.81 13.65
N GLU A 96 21.97 -4.89 12.47
CA GLU A 96 22.45 -3.72 11.72
C GLU A 96 21.35 -3.07 10.87
N TYR A 97 20.31 -3.84 10.56
CA TYR A 97 19.16 -3.40 9.78
C TYR A 97 17.84 -3.65 10.53
N PRO A 98 17.62 -3.01 11.69
CA PRO A 98 16.36 -3.17 12.40
C PRO A 98 15.20 -2.71 11.51
N ILE A 99 14.14 -3.52 11.44
CA ILE A 99 12.91 -3.24 10.65
C ILE A 99 11.71 -2.98 11.58
N MET A 100 10.57 -2.57 11.02
CA MET A 100 9.31 -2.49 11.76
C MET A 100 8.92 -3.88 12.28
N GLN A 101 8.25 -3.94 13.43
CA GLN A 101 7.91 -5.21 14.11
C GLN A 101 6.47 -5.28 14.61
N ASP A 102 5.85 -4.15 14.92
CA ASP A 102 4.46 -4.06 15.33
C ASP A 102 3.87 -2.70 14.91
N ASN A 103 2.58 -2.48 15.14
CA ASN A 103 1.88 -1.27 14.72
C ASN A 103 2.33 0.03 15.44
N THR A 104 3.14 -0.03 16.49
CA THR A 104 3.77 1.16 17.10
C THR A 104 4.94 1.70 16.28
N HIS A 105 5.45 0.88 15.33
CA HIS A 105 6.49 1.23 14.37
C HIS A 105 5.94 1.72 13.01
N THR A 106 4.64 1.60 12.75
CA THR A 106 4.02 2.05 11.49
C THR A 106 4.28 3.54 11.25
N ALA A 107 4.83 3.86 10.07
CA ALA A 107 5.06 5.22 9.64
C ALA A 107 3.74 5.84 9.17
N LYS A 108 3.25 6.85 9.90
CA LYS A 108 2.02 7.58 9.58
C LYS A 108 2.08 9.02 10.06
N ILE A 109 1.40 9.89 9.34
CA ILE A 109 1.05 11.23 9.82
C ILE A 109 -0.33 11.14 10.46
N LEU A 110 -0.44 11.67 11.67
CA LEU A 110 -1.73 11.80 12.32
C LEU A 110 -2.38 13.10 11.88
N TRP A 111 -3.49 12.99 11.14
CA TRP A 111 -4.21 14.20 10.73
C TRP A 111 -4.78 14.90 11.94
N ASN A 112 -4.61 16.22 11.97
CA ASN A 112 -5.12 17.10 13.03
C ASN A 112 -5.90 18.29 12.47
N GLY A 113 -6.03 18.37 11.14
CA GLY A 113 -6.79 19.42 10.48
C GLY A 113 -8.29 19.22 10.54
N THR A 114 -9.01 20.31 10.80
CA THR A 114 -10.44 20.46 10.53
C THR A 114 -10.64 20.93 9.08
N ASN A 115 -11.88 21.15 8.62
CA ASN A 115 -12.17 21.60 7.24
C ASN A 115 -11.77 23.07 7.01
N SER A 116 -10.73 23.51 7.72
CA SER A 116 -10.16 24.84 7.73
C SER A 116 -8.77 24.76 7.09
N SER A 117 -8.53 25.64 6.11
CA SER A 117 -7.28 25.75 5.36
C SER A 117 -6.06 26.20 6.18
N THR A 118 -6.17 26.25 7.52
CA THR A 118 -5.13 26.72 8.45
C THR A 118 -4.36 25.59 9.12
N ALA A 119 -4.81 24.34 9.04
CA ALA A 119 -4.14 23.22 9.67
C ALA A 119 -3.02 22.64 8.79
N VAL A 120 -1.84 22.45 9.41
CA VAL A 120 -0.62 21.98 8.73
C VAL A 120 -0.74 20.52 8.29
N TYR A 121 -1.41 19.66 9.06
CA TYR A 121 -1.61 18.23 8.74
C TYR A 121 -3.09 17.94 8.52
N SER A 122 -3.59 18.39 7.37
CA SER A 122 -4.98 18.18 6.96
C SER A 122 -5.10 16.94 6.09
N SER A 123 -6.11 16.11 6.37
CA SER A 123 -6.41 14.92 5.57
C SER A 123 -6.74 15.31 4.12
N PRO A 124 -6.17 14.63 3.10
CA PRO A 124 -6.52 14.88 1.70
C PRO A 124 -7.96 14.49 1.37
N PHE A 125 -8.61 13.68 2.21
CA PHE A 125 -10.02 13.31 2.07
C PHE A 125 -10.98 14.41 2.56
N MET A 126 -10.44 15.47 3.13
CA MET A 126 -11.20 16.55 3.75
C MET A 126 -10.97 17.88 3.06
N VAL A 127 -9.71 18.20 2.76
CA VAL A 127 -9.36 19.48 2.13
C VAL A 127 -9.95 19.55 0.73
N ASN A 128 -10.84 20.52 0.51
CA ASN A 128 -11.54 20.75 -0.77
C ASN A 128 -12.42 19.57 -1.23
N ILE A 129 -12.79 18.66 -0.34
CA ILE A 129 -13.70 17.54 -0.64
C ILE A 129 -15.02 17.76 0.11
N ARG A 130 -16.13 17.85 -0.62
CA ARG A 130 -17.46 17.97 0.00
C ARG A 130 -17.89 16.60 0.56
N ALA A 131 -18.65 16.60 1.65
CA ALA A 131 -19.23 15.40 2.24
C ALA A 131 -19.94 14.51 1.21
N ALA A 132 -20.72 15.14 0.30
CA ALA A 132 -21.43 14.44 -0.76
C ALA A 132 -20.50 13.80 -1.81
N ASP A 133 -19.34 14.41 -2.10
CA ASP A 133 -18.35 13.83 -3.01
C ASP A 133 -17.67 12.63 -2.35
N PHE A 134 -17.29 12.74 -1.07
CA PHE A 134 -16.70 11.62 -0.32
C PHE A 134 -17.66 10.43 -0.22
N ARG A 135 -18.92 10.69 0.14
CA ARG A 135 -20.00 9.67 0.20
C ARG A 135 -20.32 9.09 -1.17
N GLY A 136 -20.21 9.90 -2.23
CA GLY A 136 -20.55 9.51 -3.60
C GLY A 136 -19.54 8.55 -4.25
N ILE A 137 -18.39 8.29 -3.62
CA ILE A 137 -17.39 7.35 -4.14
C ILE A 137 -17.94 5.91 -3.98
N PRO A 138 -18.17 5.17 -5.07
CA PRO A 138 -18.62 3.79 -4.98
C PRO A 138 -17.51 2.89 -4.43
N ILE A 139 -17.87 2.02 -3.48
CA ILE A 139 -16.96 0.99 -2.99
C ILE A 139 -16.99 -0.17 -3.98
N CYS A 140 -15.81 -0.57 -4.48
CA CYS A 140 -15.70 -1.68 -5.43
C CYS A 140 -16.17 -3.00 -4.79
N ASP A 141 -16.98 -3.77 -5.54
CA ASP A 141 -17.50 -5.08 -5.11
C ASP A 141 -16.39 -6.07 -4.78
N PHE A 142 -15.30 -6.11 -5.55
CA PHE A 142 -14.14 -6.95 -5.22
C PHE A 142 -13.60 -6.64 -3.83
N PHE A 143 -13.52 -5.36 -3.46
CA PHE A 143 -13.03 -4.95 -2.15
C PHE A 143 -14.02 -5.36 -1.05
N LEU A 144 -15.28 -4.96 -1.18
CA LEU A 144 -16.29 -5.08 -0.13
C LEU A 144 -16.76 -6.53 0.06
N SER A 145 -17.07 -7.24 -1.03
CA SER A 145 -17.60 -8.61 -0.96
C SER A 145 -16.64 -9.58 -0.29
N LYS A 146 -15.32 -9.43 -0.52
CA LYS A 146 -14.29 -10.25 0.14
C LYS A 146 -14.27 -10.05 1.65
N LEU A 147 -14.23 -8.81 2.12
CA LEU A 147 -14.25 -8.51 3.55
C LEU A 147 -15.52 -9.07 4.21
N VAL A 148 -16.66 -8.98 3.53
CA VAL A 148 -17.93 -9.55 4.00
C VAL A 148 -17.87 -11.07 4.03
N SER A 149 -17.38 -11.71 2.95
CA SER A 149 -17.30 -13.17 2.85
C SER A 149 -16.34 -13.79 3.86
N TRP A 150 -15.27 -13.08 4.22
CA TRP A 150 -14.34 -13.52 5.25
C TRP A 150 -14.88 -13.28 6.67
N GLY A 151 -16.00 -12.57 6.82
CA GLY A 151 -16.43 -12.10 8.14
C GLY A 151 -15.37 -11.22 8.80
N ASP A 152 -14.68 -10.38 8.01
CA ASP A 152 -13.52 -9.60 8.48
C ASP A 152 -13.90 -8.78 9.73
N PRO A 153 -13.12 -8.87 10.83
CA PRO A 153 -13.41 -8.15 12.07
C PRO A 153 -13.60 -6.64 11.86
N ARG A 154 -12.93 -6.04 10.88
CA ARG A 154 -13.03 -4.60 10.57
C ARG A 154 -14.38 -4.22 9.95
N MET A 155 -15.14 -5.20 9.44
CA MET A 155 -16.52 -5.05 8.96
C MET A 155 -17.57 -5.30 10.05
N ASN A 156 -17.17 -5.73 11.25
CA ASN A 156 -18.09 -5.96 12.36
C ASN A 156 -18.47 -4.63 13.04
N GLY A 157 -19.75 -4.28 12.99
CA GLY A 157 -20.29 -3.08 13.61
C GLY A 157 -20.07 -3.00 15.13
N SER A 158 -20.10 -4.13 15.84
CA SER A 158 -19.91 -4.16 17.29
C SER A 158 -18.47 -3.92 17.73
N LEU A 159 -17.50 -4.09 16.81
CA LEU A 159 -16.08 -3.81 17.04
C LEU A 159 -15.69 -2.38 16.65
N GLY A 160 -16.58 -1.63 15.99
CA GLY A 160 -16.36 -0.24 15.62
C GLY A 160 -16.96 0.75 16.62
N THR A 161 -17.57 1.83 16.13
CA THR A 161 -18.10 2.91 16.98
C THR A 161 -19.54 3.22 16.60
N GLY A 162 -20.45 3.30 17.58
CA GLY A 162 -21.86 3.55 17.31
C GLY A 162 -22.54 2.45 16.48
N ASN A 163 -22.10 1.20 16.64
CA ASN A 163 -22.49 0.05 15.80
C ASN A 163 -22.17 0.18 14.31
N VAL A 164 -21.30 1.11 13.94
CA VAL A 164 -20.72 1.22 12.60
C VAL A 164 -19.38 0.51 12.60
N ASN A 165 -19.12 -0.28 11.56
CA ASN A 165 -17.85 -1.01 11.40
C ASN A 165 -16.64 -0.06 11.31
N ARG A 166 -15.43 -0.61 11.47
CA ARG A 166 -14.21 0.20 11.56
C ARG A 166 -13.88 0.96 10.28
N PHE A 167 -14.24 0.43 9.12
CA PHE A 167 -14.09 1.13 7.85
C PHE A 167 -15.19 2.16 7.57
N CYS A 168 -16.11 2.38 8.51
CA CYS A 168 -17.14 3.41 8.44
C CYS A 168 -18.03 3.26 7.20
N ILE A 169 -18.35 2.01 6.83
CA ILE A 169 -19.18 1.70 5.67
C ILE A 169 -20.63 1.52 6.12
N ASP A 170 -21.57 2.20 5.46
CA ASP A 170 -23.00 2.01 5.67
C ASP A 170 -23.54 0.82 4.85
N GLN A 171 -24.54 0.16 5.41
CA GLN A 171 -25.23 -0.95 4.75
C GLN A 171 -26.19 -0.47 3.66
N ALA A 172 -26.50 -1.36 2.72
CA ALA A 172 -27.57 -1.16 1.78
C ALA A 172 -28.93 -0.99 2.50
N PRO A 173 -29.93 -0.29 1.92
CA PRO A 173 -31.23 -0.06 2.56
C PRO A 173 -31.96 -1.32 3.02
N ASN A 174 -31.75 -2.45 2.33
CA ASN A 174 -32.36 -3.74 2.65
C ASN A 174 -31.45 -4.64 3.52
N GLY A 175 -30.40 -4.07 4.11
CA GLY A 175 -29.40 -4.78 4.90
C GLY A 175 -28.24 -5.33 4.06
N GLY A 176 -27.14 -5.63 4.76
CA GLY A 176 -25.91 -6.15 4.15
C GLY A 176 -25.03 -5.08 3.49
N PHE A 177 -23.89 -5.52 2.97
CA PHE A 177 -22.89 -4.67 2.33
C PHE A 177 -22.78 -5.04 0.86
N VAL A 178 -23.06 -4.09 -0.02
CA VAL A 178 -23.16 -4.34 -1.47
C VAL A 178 -22.27 -3.34 -2.21
N GLY A 179 -21.22 -3.87 -2.85
CA GLY A 179 -20.30 -3.05 -3.63
C GLY A 179 -20.73 -2.89 -5.09
N VAL A 180 -20.02 -2.03 -5.80
CA VAL A 180 -20.22 -1.76 -7.22
C VAL A 180 -19.25 -2.61 -8.03
N PRO A 181 -19.72 -3.44 -8.99
CA PRO A 181 -18.84 -4.26 -9.82
C PRO A 181 -17.79 -3.42 -10.56
N SER A 182 -16.53 -3.85 -10.51
CA SER A 182 -15.45 -3.20 -11.26
C SER A 182 -15.67 -3.32 -12.76
N GLY A 183 -15.47 -2.22 -13.49
CA GLY A 183 -15.61 -2.20 -14.94
C GLY A 183 -17.01 -2.59 -15.43
N TYR A 184 -18.07 -2.16 -14.74
CA TYR A 184 -19.44 -2.33 -15.22
C TYR A 184 -19.65 -1.73 -16.62
N ALA A 185 -20.64 -2.23 -17.37
CA ALA A 185 -20.87 -1.80 -18.75
C ALA A 185 -21.20 -0.29 -18.83
N PRO A 186 -20.63 0.47 -19.77
CA PRO A 186 -20.97 1.88 -19.94
C PRO A 186 -22.48 2.08 -20.12
N GLY A 187 -23.06 3.04 -19.39
CA GLY A 187 -24.49 3.33 -19.43
C GLY A 187 -25.38 2.43 -18.58
N SER A 188 -24.83 1.48 -17.80
CA SER A 188 -25.65 0.56 -16.99
C SER A 188 -26.29 1.18 -15.74
N GLY A 189 -25.95 2.44 -15.38
CA GLY A 189 -26.60 3.17 -14.28
C GLY A 189 -26.48 2.48 -12.92
N VAL A 190 -25.29 1.98 -12.56
CA VAL A 190 -25.12 1.23 -11.30
C VAL A 190 -25.43 2.12 -10.10
N THR A 191 -26.30 1.64 -9.21
CA THR A 191 -26.68 2.33 -7.98
C THR A 191 -25.68 2.01 -6.88
N VAL A 192 -25.22 3.04 -6.17
CA VAL A 192 -24.39 2.88 -4.97
C VAL A 192 -25.29 2.53 -3.80
N LEU A 193 -25.13 1.33 -3.24
CA LEU A 193 -25.97 0.82 -2.14
C LEU A 193 -25.24 0.88 -0.78
N SER A 194 -23.96 0.52 -0.75
CA SER A 194 -23.07 0.75 0.39
C SER A 194 -22.04 1.83 0.06
N HIS A 195 -21.81 2.72 1.01
CA HIS A 195 -20.89 3.85 0.86
C HIS A 195 -20.12 4.10 2.15
N PHE A 196 -19.01 4.82 2.06
CA PHE A 196 -18.35 5.36 3.24
C PHE A 196 -19.22 6.47 3.85
N ASN A 197 -19.27 6.52 5.18
CA ASN A 197 -19.85 7.65 5.90
C ASN A 197 -19.01 8.89 5.64
N SER A 198 -19.65 10.05 5.57
CA SER A 198 -19.02 11.36 5.43
C SER A 198 -19.09 12.17 6.72
N ASP A 199 -18.40 13.31 6.76
CA ASP A 199 -18.43 14.27 7.87
C ASP A 199 -19.80 14.97 8.06
N ALA A 200 -20.71 14.84 7.10
CA ALA A 200 -22.10 15.30 7.22
C ALA A 200 -23.04 14.26 7.87
N ASP A 201 -22.62 12.99 7.97
CA ASP A 201 -23.43 11.92 8.54
C ASP A 201 -23.38 11.99 10.08
N SER A 202 -24.36 12.71 10.64
CA SER A 202 -24.42 13.00 12.07
C SER A 202 -24.38 11.73 12.93
N ASN A 203 -23.55 11.75 13.97
CA ASN A 203 -23.35 10.64 14.93
C ASN A 203 -22.75 9.35 14.34
N LYS A 204 -22.18 9.38 13.13
CA LYS A 204 -21.44 8.25 12.56
C LYS A 204 -19.94 8.54 12.48
N PRO A 205 -19.07 7.56 12.78
CA PRO A 205 -17.65 7.70 12.45
C PRO A 205 -17.46 7.73 10.93
N THR A 206 -16.40 8.39 10.47
CA THR A 206 -16.05 8.51 9.05
C THR A 206 -14.54 8.42 8.86
N LEU A 207 -14.10 7.80 7.75
CA LEU A 207 -12.70 7.82 7.33
C LEU A 207 -12.27 9.20 6.79
N GLN A 208 -13.21 10.06 6.42
CA GLN A 208 -12.94 11.40 5.86
C GLN A 208 -12.14 12.28 6.85
N THR A 209 -12.49 12.17 8.13
CA THR A 209 -11.88 12.92 9.25
C THR A 209 -11.00 12.04 10.15
N ASP A 210 -10.82 10.76 9.81
CA ASP A 210 -10.06 9.83 10.64
C ASP A 210 -8.56 10.14 10.58
N ARG A 211 -8.00 10.53 11.73
CA ARG A 211 -6.58 10.85 11.93
C ARG A 211 -5.61 9.74 11.55
N PHE A 212 -6.05 8.49 11.48
CA PHE A 212 -5.20 7.33 11.19
C PHE A 212 -5.07 7.01 9.69
N THR A 213 -5.66 7.81 8.81
CA THR A 213 -5.62 7.57 7.36
C THR A 213 -4.33 8.08 6.68
N GLY A 214 -3.45 8.79 7.40
CA GLY A 214 -2.19 9.33 6.87
C GLY A 214 -1.05 8.32 6.80
N ILE A 215 -1.32 7.13 6.26
CA ILE A 215 -0.38 6.01 6.27
C ILE A 215 0.71 6.19 5.21
N ILE A 216 1.98 6.08 5.61
CA ILE A 216 3.15 6.09 4.71
C ILE A 216 3.60 4.64 4.43
N MET A 217 3.73 3.85 5.50
CA MET A 217 4.07 2.42 5.42
C MET A 217 3.61 1.69 6.68
N ASN A 218 2.81 0.64 6.50
CA ASN A 218 2.32 -0.22 7.56
C ASN A 218 3.32 -1.32 7.90
N THR A 219 3.40 -1.71 9.18
CA THR A 219 4.16 -2.90 9.60
C THR A 219 3.64 -4.18 8.92
N ALA A 220 2.32 -4.32 8.74
CA ALA A 220 1.73 -5.46 8.03
C ALA A 220 2.32 -5.64 6.61
N GLU A 221 2.67 -4.54 5.93
CA GLU A 221 3.33 -4.63 4.63
C GLU A 221 4.71 -5.27 4.73
N VAL A 222 5.48 -4.95 5.79
CA VAL A 222 6.77 -5.58 6.06
C VAL A 222 6.59 -7.07 6.25
N ASP A 223 5.60 -7.49 7.04
CA ASP A 223 5.33 -8.92 7.22
C ASP A 223 4.97 -9.61 5.91
N PHE A 224 4.15 -8.98 5.05
CA PHE A 224 3.86 -9.55 3.72
C PHE A 224 5.06 -9.51 2.76
N ILE A 225 5.99 -8.55 2.90
CA ILE A 225 7.27 -8.58 2.18
C ILE A 225 8.10 -9.80 2.63
N LEU A 226 8.13 -10.09 3.93
CA LEU A 226 8.82 -11.26 4.47
C LEU A 226 8.13 -12.57 4.06
N ALA A 227 6.81 -12.62 4.06
CA ALA A 227 6.04 -13.77 3.59
C ALA A 227 6.37 -14.09 2.13
N GLU A 228 6.37 -13.10 1.24
CA GLU A 228 6.74 -13.30 -0.16
C GLU A 228 8.20 -13.76 -0.30
N ALA A 229 9.13 -13.14 0.43
CA ALA A 229 10.53 -13.54 0.39
C ALA A 229 10.75 -14.98 0.90
N ALA A 230 10.02 -15.39 1.94
CA ALA A 230 10.06 -16.75 2.47
C ALA A 230 9.46 -17.76 1.49
N ALA A 231 8.31 -17.45 0.88
CA ALA A 231 7.67 -18.29 -0.14
C ALA A 231 8.60 -18.53 -1.35
N LYS A 232 9.39 -17.53 -1.71
CA LYS A 232 10.38 -17.60 -2.79
C LYS A 232 11.72 -18.24 -2.37
N GLY A 233 11.86 -18.63 -1.09
CA GLY A 233 13.09 -19.25 -0.57
C GLY A 233 14.27 -18.29 -0.43
N TRP A 234 14.03 -16.97 -0.38
CA TRP A 234 15.08 -15.95 -0.31
C TRP A 234 15.61 -15.74 1.12
N ILE A 235 14.72 -15.89 2.10
CA ILE A 235 15.02 -15.76 3.53
C ILE A 235 14.67 -17.06 4.27
N SER A 236 15.17 -17.17 5.50
CA SER A 236 14.84 -18.26 6.40
C SER A 236 13.48 -18.09 7.08
N GLY A 237 12.94 -19.18 7.62
CA GLY A 237 11.68 -19.19 8.37
C GLY A 237 10.46 -19.58 7.53
N PRO A 238 9.39 -20.09 8.17
CA PRO A 238 8.19 -20.52 7.46
C PRO A 238 7.38 -19.32 6.97
N THR A 239 6.91 -19.37 5.72
CA THR A 239 6.04 -18.35 5.11
C THR A 239 4.80 -18.06 5.95
N GLU A 240 4.18 -19.11 6.48
CA GLU A 240 2.98 -19.07 7.32
C GLU A 240 3.11 -18.07 8.49
N LYS A 241 4.25 -18.07 9.18
CA LYS A 241 4.52 -17.17 10.30
C LYS A 241 4.35 -15.71 9.90
N TYR A 242 4.92 -15.32 8.75
CA TYR A 242 4.88 -13.95 8.27
C TYR A 242 3.51 -13.60 7.67
N TYR A 243 2.89 -14.54 6.97
CA TYR A 243 1.55 -14.40 6.41
C TYR A 243 0.51 -14.10 7.50
N TYR A 244 0.44 -14.93 8.55
CA TYR A 244 -0.49 -14.70 9.65
C TYR A 244 -0.15 -13.44 10.44
N LYS A 245 1.13 -13.17 10.71
CA LYS A 245 1.53 -11.94 11.40
C LYS A 245 1.08 -10.69 10.62
N GLY A 246 1.23 -10.69 9.30
CA GLY A 246 0.75 -9.59 8.45
C GLY A 246 -0.76 -9.38 8.54
N MET A 247 -1.55 -10.46 8.60
CA MET A 247 -3.00 -10.37 8.80
C MET A 247 -3.35 -9.78 10.18
N VAL A 248 -2.70 -10.25 11.24
CA VAL A 248 -2.88 -9.72 12.59
C VAL A 248 -2.54 -8.24 12.65
N ASP A 249 -1.38 -7.82 12.11
CA ASP A 249 -0.97 -6.42 12.12
C ASP A 249 -1.90 -5.55 11.26
N ALA A 250 -2.40 -6.07 10.13
CA ALA A 250 -3.36 -5.35 9.28
C ALA A 250 -4.73 -5.16 9.95
N ILE A 251 -5.20 -6.13 10.75
CA ILE A 251 -6.42 -6.01 11.54
C ILE A 251 -6.19 -5.04 12.69
N ASN A 252 -5.12 -5.24 13.47
CA ASN A 252 -4.82 -4.46 14.66
C ASN A 252 -4.45 -3.01 14.39
N TYR A 253 -4.03 -2.66 13.17
CA TYR A 253 -3.84 -1.26 12.81
C TYR A 253 -5.15 -0.48 12.96
N TRP A 254 -6.25 -1.12 12.55
CA TRP A 254 -7.59 -0.54 12.54
C TRP A 254 -8.37 -0.87 13.82
N LEU A 255 -8.14 -2.03 14.43
CA LEU A 255 -8.72 -2.48 15.70
C LEU A 255 -7.62 -2.75 16.74
N PRO A 256 -7.06 -1.71 17.38
CA PRO A 256 -5.90 -1.86 18.27
C PRO A 256 -6.11 -2.90 19.38
N ASN A 257 -5.13 -3.80 19.53
CA ASN A 257 -5.12 -4.88 20.52
C ASN A 257 -6.28 -5.90 20.40
N TYR A 258 -6.95 -5.95 19.25
CA TYR A 258 -8.03 -6.90 19.03
C TYR A 258 -7.52 -8.34 18.95
N ILE A 259 -6.44 -8.62 18.23
CA ILE A 259 -5.80 -9.94 18.18
C ILE A 259 -4.43 -9.87 18.83
N SER A 260 -4.16 -10.71 19.83
CA SER A 260 -2.87 -10.64 20.55
C SER A 260 -1.70 -11.19 19.73
N THR A 261 -1.91 -12.35 19.11
CA THR A 261 -0.90 -13.11 18.36
C THR A 261 -1.59 -13.97 17.29
N PRO A 262 -0.85 -14.55 16.34
CA PRO A 262 -1.39 -15.54 15.41
C PRO A 262 -1.98 -16.81 16.05
N THR A 263 -1.81 -17.03 17.36
CA THR A 263 -2.40 -18.16 18.09
C THR A 263 -3.64 -17.77 18.91
N ASP A 264 -4.08 -16.51 18.82
CA ASP A 264 -5.32 -16.04 19.46
C ASP A 264 -6.53 -16.79 18.86
N SER A 265 -7.43 -17.31 19.70
CA SER A 265 -8.58 -18.09 19.21
C SER A 265 -9.46 -17.30 18.26
N ARG A 266 -9.60 -15.98 18.47
CA ARG A 266 -10.38 -15.11 17.57
C ARG A 266 -9.79 -15.03 16.17
N PHE A 267 -8.46 -15.10 16.07
CA PHE A 267 -7.79 -15.11 14.78
C PHE A 267 -7.90 -16.48 14.11
N ILE A 268 -7.73 -17.57 14.86
CA ILE A 268 -7.91 -18.94 14.37
C ILE A 268 -9.33 -19.14 13.85
N ASP A 269 -10.34 -18.74 14.61
CA ASP A 269 -11.75 -18.81 14.21
C ASP A 269 -12.00 -18.02 12.92
N TYR A 270 -11.43 -16.81 12.82
CA TYR A 270 -11.53 -15.96 11.63
C TYR A 270 -10.92 -16.62 10.39
N ILE A 271 -9.67 -17.08 10.45
CA ILE A 271 -9.00 -17.65 9.26
C ILE A 271 -9.62 -18.98 8.84
N THR A 272 -10.12 -19.76 9.80
CA THR A 272 -10.81 -21.04 9.51
C THR A 272 -12.14 -20.77 8.83
N ALA A 273 -12.96 -19.86 9.36
CA ALA A 273 -14.26 -19.53 8.77
C ALA A 273 -14.15 -18.86 7.39
N ALA A 274 -13.03 -18.19 7.13
CA ALA A 274 -12.75 -17.47 5.90
C ALA A 274 -11.98 -18.27 4.84
N ASP A 275 -11.62 -19.54 5.11
CA ASP A 275 -10.74 -20.37 4.29
C ASP A 275 -9.40 -19.68 3.95
N LEU A 276 -8.78 -19.04 4.97
CA LEU A 276 -7.54 -18.25 4.84
C LEU A 276 -6.31 -18.95 5.43
N GLU A 277 -6.43 -20.19 5.91
CA GLU A 277 -5.31 -20.99 6.42
C GLU A 277 -4.24 -21.20 5.33
N TRP A 278 -2.97 -21.12 5.71
CA TRP A 278 -1.84 -21.22 4.78
C TRP A 278 -1.73 -22.62 4.18
N ASP A 279 -1.68 -22.72 2.85
CA ASP A 279 -1.46 -23.97 2.13
C ASP A 279 -0.11 -23.97 1.40
N PRO A 280 0.91 -24.66 1.93
CA PRO A 280 2.23 -24.74 1.30
C PRO A 280 2.26 -25.67 0.07
N THR A 281 1.19 -26.43 -0.21
CA THR A 281 1.10 -27.35 -1.34
C THR A 281 0.71 -26.65 -2.65
N LEU A 282 0.18 -25.44 -2.56
CA LEU A 282 -0.17 -24.61 -3.70
C LEU A 282 1.07 -24.25 -4.54
N PRO A 283 0.91 -24.06 -5.87
CA PRO A 283 1.98 -23.51 -6.70
C PRO A 283 2.41 -22.14 -6.17
N LEU A 284 3.68 -21.79 -6.38
CA LEU A 284 4.21 -20.50 -5.94
C LEU A 284 3.43 -19.32 -6.58
N ASP A 285 3.26 -19.34 -7.90
CA ASP A 285 2.68 -18.24 -8.69
C ASP A 285 1.65 -18.81 -9.69
N ASN A 286 0.46 -18.21 -9.72
CA ASN A 286 -0.58 -18.47 -10.71
C ASN A 286 -1.54 -17.28 -10.76
N THR A 287 -1.56 -16.54 -11.87
CA THR A 287 -2.37 -15.33 -12.07
C THR A 287 -3.68 -15.58 -12.82
N THR A 288 -4.05 -16.85 -13.03
CA THR A 288 -5.29 -17.22 -13.72
C THR A 288 -6.50 -17.03 -12.82
N LEU A 289 -7.50 -16.29 -13.28
CA LEU A 289 -8.73 -15.99 -12.53
C LEU A 289 -9.37 -17.26 -11.95
N GLY A 290 -9.65 -17.24 -10.64
CA GLY A 290 -10.26 -18.34 -9.91
C GLY A 290 -9.27 -19.36 -9.32
N ASN A 291 -7.99 -19.30 -9.68
CA ASN A 291 -6.96 -20.13 -9.07
C ASN A 291 -6.37 -19.49 -7.81
N THR A 292 -5.93 -20.34 -6.89
CA THR A 292 -5.15 -19.93 -5.71
C THR A 292 -3.70 -20.35 -5.89
N SER A 293 -2.78 -19.48 -5.47
CA SER A 293 -1.34 -19.74 -5.37
C SER A 293 -0.82 -19.15 -4.06
N GLN A 294 0.39 -19.54 -3.66
CA GLN A 294 1.04 -18.96 -2.49
C GLN A 294 1.15 -17.43 -2.59
N LEU A 295 1.52 -16.90 -3.76
CA LEU A 295 1.56 -15.46 -4.00
C LEU A 295 0.17 -14.81 -4.00
N GLU A 296 -0.87 -15.46 -4.52
CA GLU A 296 -2.24 -14.92 -4.44
C GLU A 296 -2.71 -14.77 -2.99
N MET A 297 -2.48 -15.77 -2.14
CA MET A 297 -2.83 -15.71 -0.71
C MET A 297 -2.14 -14.54 -0.01
N ILE A 298 -0.83 -14.37 -0.22
CA ILE A 298 -0.05 -13.28 0.38
C ILE A 298 -0.53 -11.92 -0.15
N HIS A 299 -0.66 -11.78 -1.47
CA HIS A 299 -0.94 -10.49 -2.09
C HIS A 299 -2.39 -10.03 -1.93
N ILE A 300 -3.36 -10.94 -1.81
CA ILE A 300 -4.73 -10.54 -1.51
C ILE A 300 -4.81 -9.93 -0.11
N GLN A 301 -4.19 -10.55 0.91
CA GLN A 301 -4.13 -9.97 2.25
C GLN A 301 -3.32 -8.67 2.29
N LYS A 302 -2.19 -8.62 1.57
CA LYS A 302 -1.40 -7.40 1.40
C LYS A 302 -2.19 -6.27 0.73
N TYR A 303 -3.03 -6.58 -0.25
CA TYR A 303 -3.88 -5.60 -0.91
C TYR A 303 -4.83 -4.91 0.08
N TYR A 304 -5.41 -5.65 1.03
CA TYR A 304 -6.24 -5.06 2.09
C TYR A 304 -5.41 -4.31 3.14
N ALA A 305 -4.20 -4.79 3.45
CA ALA A 305 -3.29 -4.08 4.36
C ALA A 305 -2.77 -2.75 3.78
N LEU A 306 -2.76 -2.62 2.45
CA LEU A 306 -2.36 -1.42 1.71
C LEU A 306 -3.52 -0.45 1.44
N PHE A 307 -4.72 -0.72 1.97
CA PHE A 307 -5.83 0.23 1.89
C PHE A 307 -5.44 1.57 2.54
N LEU A 308 -5.56 2.66 1.78
CA LEU A 308 -5.13 4.03 2.14
C LEU A 308 -3.60 4.23 2.27
N VAL A 309 -2.79 3.34 1.68
CA VAL A 309 -1.33 3.50 1.58
C VAL A 309 -0.95 3.97 0.17
N ASP A 310 -1.16 5.26 -0.08
CA ASP A 310 -0.89 5.91 -1.38
C ASP A 310 -1.39 5.03 -2.57
N MET A 311 -0.60 4.86 -3.63
CA MET A 311 -0.91 3.97 -4.75
C MET A 311 -0.28 2.57 -4.61
N GLN A 312 0.09 2.13 -3.40
CA GLN A 312 0.84 0.89 -3.22
C GLN A 312 0.07 -0.37 -3.67
N GLN A 313 -1.26 -0.39 -3.56
CA GLN A 313 -2.10 -1.46 -4.11
C GLN A 313 -1.89 -1.60 -5.63
N TRP A 314 -1.92 -0.48 -6.36
CA TRP A 314 -1.68 -0.48 -7.81
C TRP A 314 -0.23 -0.83 -8.14
N PHE A 315 0.73 -0.37 -7.33
CA PHE A 315 2.14 -0.65 -7.56
C PHE A 315 2.48 -2.13 -7.35
N GLU A 316 1.88 -2.78 -6.35
CA GLU A 316 2.06 -4.22 -6.12
C GLU A 316 1.37 -5.04 -7.20
N PHE A 317 0.13 -4.69 -7.56
CA PHE A 317 -0.56 -5.34 -8.68
C PHE A 317 0.26 -5.25 -9.99
N ARG A 318 0.82 -4.08 -10.29
CA ARG A 318 1.69 -3.87 -11.47
C ARG A 318 3.02 -4.64 -11.40
N ARG A 319 3.47 -5.02 -10.20
CA ARG A 319 4.70 -5.79 -10.00
C ARG A 319 4.46 -7.29 -10.15
N THR A 320 3.33 -7.78 -9.63
CA THR A 320 3.10 -9.22 -9.43
C THR A 320 1.96 -9.79 -10.25
N GLY A 321 0.99 -8.97 -10.65
CA GLY A 321 -0.29 -9.43 -11.21
C GLY A 321 -1.30 -9.88 -10.14
N HIS A 322 -0.94 -9.78 -8.85
CA HIS A 322 -1.78 -10.16 -7.72
C HIS A 322 -2.26 -8.93 -6.90
N PRO A 323 -3.42 -9.00 -6.24
CA PRO A 323 -4.40 -10.09 -6.33
C PRO A 323 -5.01 -10.16 -7.72
N ILE A 324 -5.63 -11.28 -8.07
CA ILE A 324 -6.24 -11.44 -9.39
C ILE A 324 -7.53 -10.60 -9.42
N LEU A 325 -7.46 -9.44 -10.08
CA LEU A 325 -8.57 -8.51 -10.17
C LEU A 325 -9.56 -8.89 -11.28
N PRO A 326 -10.88 -8.85 -11.02
CA PRO A 326 -11.88 -9.10 -12.04
C PRO A 326 -11.86 -8.00 -13.11
N LYS A 327 -12.12 -8.39 -14.37
CA LYS A 327 -12.15 -7.48 -15.52
C LYS A 327 -13.56 -7.45 -16.10
N GLY A 328 -14.24 -6.32 -15.94
CA GLY A 328 -15.56 -6.09 -16.50
C GLY A 328 -15.54 -5.49 -17.92
N PRO A 329 -16.70 -5.47 -18.61
CA PRO A 329 -16.83 -4.96 -19.98
C PRO A 329 -16.55 -3.45 -20.14
N GLY A 330 -16.61 -2.69 -19.06
CA GLY A 330 -16.26 -1.27 -19.01
C GLY A 330 -14.75 -0.98 -19.03
N LEU A 331 -13.89 -2.01 -19.00
CA LEU A 331 -12.45 -1.84 -19.14
C LEU A 331 -12.04 -1.70 -20.61
N VAL A 332 -12.23 -0.49 -21.15
CA VAL A 332 -12.04 -0.17 -22.58
C VAL A 332 -10.58 -0.10 -23.05
N ASN A 333 -9.61 -0.15 -22.14
CA ASN A 333 -8.17 -0.17 -22.48
C ASN A 333 -7.70 -1.59 -22.86
N ASN A 334 -8.37 -2.26 -23.80
CA ASN A 334 -8.09 -3.65 -24.20
C ASN A 334 -8.01 -4.63 -23.00
N GLN A 335 -8.83 -4.40 -21.97
CA GLN A 335 -8.77 -5.15 -20.71
C GLN A 335 -7.40 -5.12 -19.98
N LYS A 336 -6.59 -4.09 -20.22
CA LYS A 336 -5.29 -3.85 -19.57
C LYS A 336 -5.44 -2.79 -18.48
N MET A 337 -4.91 -3.11 -17.30
CA MET A 337 -4.68 -2.11 -16.26
C MET A 337 -3.59 -1.14 -16.74
N PRO A 338 -3.77 0.19 -16.64
CA PRO A 338 -2.70 1.14 -16.92
C PRO A 338 -1.41 0.77 -16.17
N ALA A 339 -0.30 0.81 -16.90
CA ALA A 339 1.04 0.54 -16.40
C ALA A 339 1.69 1.79 -15.79
N ARG A 340 1.25 2.99 -16.14
CA ARG A 340 1.80 4.27 -15.65
C ARG A 340 0.80 5.41 -15.83
N LEU A 341 1.17 6.57 -15.29
CA LEU A 341 0.56 7.86 -15.66
C LEU A 341 1.42 8.52 -16.74
N ASN A 342 0.78 9.32 -17.60
CA ASN A 342 1.47 10.17 -18.56
C ASN A 342 2.22 11.31 -17.87
N TYR A 343 3.21 11.87 -18.55
CA TYR A 343 3.83 13.10 -18.08
C TYR A 343 2.84 14.27 -18.19
N PRO A 344 2.75 15.16 -17.16
CA PRO A 344 1.87 16.31 -17.21
C PRO A 344 2.15 17.20 -18.42
N LEU A 345 1.10 17.73 -19.07
CA LEU A 345 1.24 18.63 -20.24
C LEU A 345 2.15 19.83 -19.94
N VAL A 346 2.05 20.39 -18.74
CA VAL A 346 2.92 21.50 -18.31
C VAL A 346 4.40 21.11 -18.32
N THR A 347 4.73 19.87 -17.95
CA THR A 347 6.10 19.37 -17.97
C THR A 347 6.60 19.23 -19.41
N GLN A 348 5.74 18.78 -20.32
CA GLN A 348 6.06 18.68 -21.75
C GLN A 348 6.36 20.06 -22.35
N SER A 349 5.64 21.11 -21.95
CA SER A 349 5.86 22.47 -22.44
C SER A 349 7.04 23.20 -21.79
N THR A 350 7.28 22.97 -20.49
CA THR A 350 8.30 23.71 -19.71
C THR A 350 9.69 23.06 -19.73
N ASN A 351 9.75 21.74 -19.96
CA ASN A 351 11.01 20.99 -20.07
C ASN A 351 11.00 20.03 -21.29
N PRO A 352 10.77 20.56 -22.51
CA PRO A 352 10.55 19.74 -23.71
C PRO A 352 11.77 18.88 -24.09
N THR A 353 12.99 19.38 -23.84
CA THR A 353 14.23 18.67 -24.14
C THR A 353 14.37 17.42 -23.30
N SER A 354 14.26 17.54 -21.97
CA SER A 354 14.40 16.39 -21.07
C SER A 354 13.23 15.42 -21.22
N TYR A 355 12.03 15.92 -21.47
CA TYR A 355 10.87 15.10 -21.81
C TYR A 355 11.16 14.26 -23.06
N SER A 356 11.60 14.87 -24.16
CA SER A 356 11.90 14.17 -25.42
C SER A 356 12.98 13.10 -25.24
N ASN A 357 14.02 13.40 -24.45
CA ASN A 357 15.07 12.43 -24.10
C ASN A 357 14.52 11.24 -23.30
N ALA A 358 13.58 11.48 -22.37
CA ALA A 358 12.93 10.42 -21.62
C ALA A 358 12.09 9.50 -22.52
N ILE A 359 11.31 10.09 -23.45
CA ILE A 359 10.50 9.33 -24.43
C ILE A 359 11.39 8.46 -25.33
N ALA A 360 12.54 9.00 -25.78
CA ALA A 360 13.47 8.24 -26.61
C ALA A 360 14.04 6.99 -25.92
N ILE A 361 14.12 6.98 -24.58
CA ILE A 361 14.64 5.85 -23.80
C ILE A 361 13.52 4.90 -23.37
N GLN A 362 12.41 5.45 -22.88
CA GLN A 362 11.34 4.64 -22.28
C GLN A 362 10.37 4.04 -23.32
N GLY A 363 10.31 4.63 -24.53
CA GLY A 363 9.22 4.45 -25.47
C GLY A 363 8.14 5.54 -25.37
N PRO A 364 7.01 5.39 -26.09
CA PRO A 364 5.97 6.41 -26.15
C PRO A 364 5.42 6.76 -24.75
N ASP A 365 4.98 8.00 -24.57
CA ASP A 365 4.22 8.40 -23.38
C ASP A 365 2.79 7.86 -23.48
N ASP A 366 2.64 6.56 -23.22
CA ASP A 366 1.37 5.83 -23.25
C ASP A 366 1.12 5.19 -21.88
N ILE A 367 -0.15 5.12 -21.48
CA ILE A 367 -0.56 4.52 -20.21
C ILE A 367 -0.17 3.05 -20.09
N ASN A 368 0.09 2.36 -21.20
CA ASN A 368 0.50 0.95 -21.25
C ASN A 368 2.02 0.76 -21.41
N THR A 369 2.81 1.83 -21.58
CA THR A 369 4.27 1.73 -21.59
C THR A 369 4.74 1.27 -20.21
N LEU A 370 5.39 0.11 -20.14
CA LEU A 370 5.83 -0.48 -18.89
C LEU A 370 6.91 0.37 -18.22
N MET A 371 6.80 0.52 -16.90
CA MET A 371 7.86 1.08 -16.07
C MET A 371 9.01 0.07 -15.97
N TRP A 372 10.24 0.57 -15.80
CA TRP A 372 11.43 -0.28 -15.82
C TRP A 372 11.33 -1.47 -14.86
N TRP A 373 10.79 -1.30 -13.66
CA TRP A 373 10.71 -2.36 -12.64
C TRP A 373 9.57 -3.37 -12.85
N GLN A 374 8.58 -3.09 -13.71
CA GLN A 374 7.44 -3.99 -13.92
C GLN A 374 7.84 -5.29 -14.62
N LYS A 375 7.26 -6.42 -14.22
CA LYS A 375 7.40 -7.69 -14.95
C LYS A 375 6.76 -7.52 -16.34
N PRO A 376 7.46 -7.87 -17.44
CA PRO A 376 6.91 -7.78 -18.80
C PRO A 376 5.76 -8.76 -19.03
#